data_AF-A0A3D6EGA3-F1
#
_entry.id   AF-A0A3D6EGA3-F1
#
_cell.length_a   1.000
_cell.length_b   1.000
_cell.length_c   1.000
_cell.angle_alpha   90.00
_cell.angle_beta   90.00
_cell.angle_gamma   90.00
#
_symmetry.space_group_name_H-M   'P 1'
#
loop_
_entity.id
_entity.type
_entity.pdbx_description
1 polymer ?
#
loop_
_entity_poly.entity_id
_entity_poly.type
_entity_poly.pdbx_seq_one_letter_code
_entity_poly.pdbx_strand_id
1 'polypeptide(L)'
;MASACEKSSVVPEFVGDAVSLSSKGTANCYIAKPGTTVSFSVACKGNSSTDAISGVSSLKVVWQDVKGLVKELYLDAAAKMAYADLSDASGNAVVAVCDDSGAILWSWHLWVSDYDPSKTLFTTPANASGTTWVFMDRNLGAITASPEGFGSHGLIYQWGRKDPFPGAASYTKQNEDYSYVNDGEPDLYDIDGNELPTIYSTAQGDGTLSKSIQNPSVFYKLVKVNTGEKDEYGQDIVYNNPKTGDWTSSSNDDFWGGVSMKKTIYDPCPVGYKVPVCDADGNTPYAWLVYKSMTWDAVNYGANQDGQWFPATGTRVNFSGGFDFGDPAEGSNPYSGLWIGTAGKTSSDLETYPDLYGQYMFIINGKRTFKCSKDRRSQGLSLRCVAE
;
A
#
# COMPACT_ATOMS: atom_id res chain seq x y z
N MET A 1 -40.02 8.19 28.83
CA MET A 1 -39.47 6.83 28.64
C MET A 1 -39.01 6.74 27.20
N ALA A 2 -37.72 6.86 26.95
CA ALA A 2 -37.13 6.57 25.65
C ALA A 2 -36.42 5.22 25.79
N SER A 3 -36.88 4.24 25.02
CA SER A 3 -36.35 2.88 25.01
C SER A 3 -34.88 2.94 24.62
N ALA A 4 -34.00 2.56 25.54
CA ALA A 4 -32.63 2.21 25.20
C ALA A 4 -32.72 1.05 24.22
N CYS A 5 -32.22 1.25 23.00
CA CYS A 5 -32.01 0.16 22.06
C CYS A 5 -30.93 -0.73 22.69
N GLU A 6 -31.34 -1.89 23.23
CA GLU A 6 -30.41 -2.94 23.61
C GLU A 6 -29.55 -3.24 22.38
N LYS A 7 -28.25 -2.91 22.43
CA LYS A 7 -27.28 -3.48 21.50
C LYS A 7 -27.36 -4.99 21.73
N SER A 8 -27.99 -5.71 20.81
CA SER A 8 -28.10 -7.16 20.85
C SER A 8 -26.72 -7.76 21.12
N SER A 9 -26.57 -8.43 22.26
CA SER A 9 -25.36 -9.12 22.69
C SER A 9 -25.26 -10.54 22.09
N VAL A 10 -26.00 -10.80 21.02
CA VAL A 10 -26.02 -12.10 20.37
C VAL A 10 -24.78 -12.20 19.47
N VAL A 11 -23.86 -13.08 19.84
CA VAL A 11 -22.73 -13.46 19.01
C VAL A 11 -23.30 -14.05 17.70
N PRO A 12 -22.96 -13.50 16.53
CA PRO A 12 -23.42 -14.02 15.25
C PRO A 12 -22.98 -15.47 15.02
N GLU A 13 -23.80 -16.25 14.32
CA GLU A 13 -23.53 -17.67 14.06
C GLU A 13 -22.21 -17.88 13.30
N PHE A 14 -21.87 -16.99 12.37
CA PHE A 14 -20.67 -17.10 11.54
C PHE A 14 -19.36 -17.09 12.36
N VAL A 15 -19.38 -16.55 13.59
CA VAL A 15 -18.20 -16.43 14.47
C VAL A 15 -17.63 -17.79 14.88
N GLY A 16 -18.47 -18.85 14.96
CA GLY A 16 -18.09 -20.14 15.52
C GLY A 16 -16.92 -20.84 14.82
N ASP A 17 -16.80 -20.65 13.51
CA ASP A 17 -15.81 -21.34 12.65
C ASP A 17 -14.65 -20.41 12.22
N ALA A 18 -14.46 -19.28 12.91
CA ALA A 18 -13.51 -18.25 12.51
C ALA A 18 -12.04 -18.71 12.59
N VAL A 19 -11.32 -18.60 11.48
CA VAL A 19 -9.86 -18.84 11.44
C VAL A 19 -9.12 -17.64 12.01
N SER A 20 -8.31 -17.83 13.06
CA SER A 20 -7.53 -16.75 13.66
C SER A 20 -6.31 -16.39 12.81
N LEU A 21 -6.36 -15.22 12.17
CA LEU A 21 -5.26 -14.65 11.37
C LEU A 21 -4.12 -14.14 12.26
N SER A 22 -4.42 -13.74 13.50
CA SER A 22 -3.42 -13.27 14.46
C SER A 22 -2.73 -14.39 15.26
N SER A 23 -3.04 -15.66 14.99
CA SER A 23 -2.51 -16.81 15.74
C SER A 23 -0.98 -16.94 15.67
N LYS A 24 -0.36 -16.48 14.58
CA LYS A 24 1.10 -16.51 14.37
C LYS A 24 1.78 -15.15 14.59
N GLY A 25 1.03 -14.14 15.03
CA GLY A 25 1.51 -12.77 15.20
C GLY A 25 0.50 -11.73 14.73
N THR A 26 0.71 -10.48 15.12
CA THR A 26 -0.11 -9.35 14.67
C THR A 26 0.52 -8.69 13.46
N ALA A 27 -0.31 -8.17 12.54
CA ALA A 27 0.18 -7.48 11.35
C ALA A 27 -0.78 -6.38 10.87
N ASN A 28 -0.32 -5.51 9.97
CA ASN A 28 -1.21 -4.56 9.25
C ASN A 28 -1.92 -5.19 8.05
N CYS A 29 -1.37 -6.28 7.50
CA CYS A 29 -2.02 -7.07 6.46
C CYS A 29 -2.23 -8.50 6.96
N TYR A 30 -3.39 -9.07 6.66
CA TYR A 30 -3.63 -10.49 6.83
C TYR A 30 -4.05 -11.12 5.52
N ILE A 31 -3.47 -12.27 5.20
CA ILE A 31 -3.91 -13.10 4.08
C ILE A 31 -5.02 -14.01 4.59
N ALA A 32 -6.18 -13.93 3.95
CA ALA A 32 -7.36 -14.71 4.30
C ALA A 32 -7.80 -15.55 3.10
N LYS A 33 -8.21 -16.79 3.34
CA LYS A 33 -8.72 -17.65 2.28
C LYS A 33 -10.13 -17.20 1.88
N PRO A 34 -10.46 -17.14 0.58
CA PRO A 34 -11.84 -16.89 0.13
C PRO A 34 -12.83 -17.88 0.74
N GLY A 35 -14.04 -17.40 1.02
CA GLY A 35 -15.16 -18.18 1.54
C GLY A 35 -15.02 -18.59 3.01
N THR A 36 -14.08 -17.99 3.75
CA THR A 36 -13.86 -18.30 5.17
C THR A 36 -14.33 -17.16 6.06
N THR A 37 -14.79 -17.51 7.27
CA THR A 37 -14.82 -16.54 8.36
C THR A 37 -13.45 -16.48 9.00
N VAL A 38 -13.00 -15.26 9.28
CA VAL A 38 -11.71 -14.99 9.91
C VAL A 38 -11.84 -14.13 11.15
N SER A 39 -10.85 -14.23 12.05
CA SER A 39 -10.73 -13.35 13.20
C SER A 39 -9.32 -12.77 13.34
N PHE A 40 -9.22 -11.55 13.87
CA PHE A 40 -7.94 -10.91 14.15
C PHE A 40 -8.03 -10.01 15.38
N SER A 41 -6.92 -9.93 16.13
CA SER A 41 -6.83 -9.08 17.31
C SER A 41 -6.90 -7.60 16.94
N VAL A 42 -7.73 -6.86 17.67
CA VAL A 42 -7.80 -5.40 17.63
C VAL A 42 -7.28 -4.78 18.93
N ALA A 43 -6.57 -5.56 19.74
CA ALA A 43 -6.02 -5.10 21.01
C ALA A 43 -4.87 -4.10 20.83
N CYS A 44 -4.08 -4.26 19.78
CA CYS A 44 -2.89 -3.46 19.49
C CYS A 44 -2.86 -3.01 18.03
N LYS A 45 -2.12 -1.92 17.77
CA LYS A 45 -1.89 -1.37 16.43
C LYS A 45 -1.05 -2.32 15.58
N GLY A 46 -1.66 -2.98 14.61
CA GLY A 46 -0.96 -3.63 13.50
C GLY A 46 0.13 -4.60 13.96
N ASN A 47 1.36 -4.38 13.49
CA ASN A 47 2.53 -5.21 13.81
C ASN A 47 3.03 -5.08 15.27
N SER A 48 2.34 -4.33 16.13
CA SER A 48 2.72 -4.16 17.54
C SER A 48 2.14 -5.24 18.43
N SER A 49 2.90 -5.59 19.47
CA SER A 49 2.43 -6.38 20.62
C SER A 49 2.11 -5.51 21.84
N THR A 50 2.48 -4.22 21.83
CA THR A 50 2.39 -3.35 23.02
C THR A 50 1.65 -2.04 22.80
N ASP A 51 1.51 -1.56 21.56
CA ASP A 51 0.81 -0.32 21.22
C ASP A 51 -0.70 -0.54 21.26
N ALA A 52 -1.27 -0.54 22.46
CA ALA A 52 -2.68 -0.81 22.67
C ALA A 52 -3.59 0.21 21.97
N ILE A 53 -4.73 -0.28 21.45
CA ILE A 53 -5.82 0.56 20.96
C ILE A 53 -6.84 0.70 22.07
N SER A 54 -7.27 1.94 22.34
CA SER A 54 -8.27 2.26 23.37
C SER A 54 -9.45 2.99 22.75
N GLY A 55 -10.61 2.90 23.39
CA GLY A 55 -11.84 3.56 22.91
C GLY A 55 -12.50 2.89 21.70
N VAL A 56 -12.18 1.62 21.40
CA VAL A 56 -12.80 0.88 20.29
C VAL A 56 -14.31 0.67 20.56
N SER A 57 -15.14 1.13 19.63
CA SER A 57 -16.61 1.06 19.73
C SER A 57 -17.25 0.18 18.65
N SER A 58 -16.63 0.12 17.47
CA SER A 58 -17.23 -0.39 16.24
C SER A 58 -16.18 -0.77 15.20
N LEU A 59 -16.62 -1.53 14.19
CA LEU A 59 -15.84 -1.88 13.00
C LEU A 59 -16.45 -1.23 11.76
N LYS A 60 -15.64 -1.01 10.73
CA LYS A 60 -16.12 -0.64 9.39
C LYS A 60 -15.24 -1.19 8.28
N VAL A 61 -15.84 -1.42 7.12
CA VAL A 61 -15.11 -1.50 5.84
C VAL A 61 -14.84 -0.07 5.40
N VAL A 62 -13.57 0.29 5.24
CA VAL A 62 -13.15 1.58 4.66
C VAL A 62 -13.38 1.54 3.16
N TRP A 63 -12.93 0.45 2.53
CA TRP A 63 -13.20 0.12 1.13
C TRP A 63 -12.97 -1.37 0.89
N GLN A 64 -13.61 -1.90 -0.14
CA GLN A 64 -13.35 -3.20 -0.75
C GLN A 64 -13.38 -3.09 -2.28
N ASP A 65 -12.49 -3.79 -2.97
CA ASP A 65 -12.39 -3.76 -4.45
C ASP A 65 -13.34 -4.74 -5.15
N VAL A 66 -13.94 -5.65 -4.39
CA VAL A 66 -15.03 -6.53 -4.83
C VAL A 66 -16.24 -6.27 -3.95
N LYS A 67 -17.37 -5.93 -4.58
CA LYS A 67 -18.64 -5.69 -3.88
C LYS A 67 -19.04 -6.93 -3.07
N GLY A 68 -19.17 -6.77 -1.76
CA GLY A 68 -19.52 -7.86 -0.84
C GLY A 68 -18.37 -8.84 -0.55
N LEU A 69 -17.12 -8.45 -0.76
CA LEU A 69 -15.95 -9.25 -0.37
C LEU A 69 -15.96 -9.56 1.13
N VAL A 70 -16.20 -8.53 1.95
CA VAL A 70 -16.55 -8.65 3.36
C VAL A 70 -18.07 -8.55 3.46
N LYS A 71 -18.72 -9.66 3.81
CA LYS A 71 -20.19 -9.75 3.92
C LYS A 71 -20.67 -9.19 5.26
N GLU A 72 -20.00 -9.57 6.35
CA GLU A 72 -20.37 -9.16 7.70
C GLU A 72 -19.13 -8.90 8.56
N LEU A 73 -19.27 -7.99 9.52
CA LEU A 73 -18.27 -7.68 10.54
C LEU A 73 -18.88 -7.82 11.93
N TYR A 74 -18.12 -8.39 12.86
CA TYR A 74 -18.51 -8.46 14.26
C TYR A 74 -17.33 -8.10 15.18
N LEU A 75 -17.60 -7.27 16.18
CA LEU A 75 -16.63 -6.84 17.18
C LEU A 75 -16.97 -7.50 18.52
N ASP A 76 -16.09 -8.37 19.01
CA ASP A 76 -16.06 -8.76 20.40
C ASP A 76 -15.15 -7.78 21.17
N ALA A 77 -15.76 -6.73 21.72
CA ALA A 77 -15.03 -5.70 22.46
C ALA A 77 -14.40 -6.23 23.76
N ALA A 78 -15.00 -7.26 24.37
CA ALA A 78 -14.48 -7.85 25.61
C ALA A 78 -13.23 -8.69 25.33
N ALA A 79 -13.26 -9.51 24.27
CA ALA A 79 -12.12 -10.28 23.81
C ALA A 79 -11.09 -9.44 23.02
N LYS A 80 -11.45 -8.22 22.61
CA LYS A 80 -10.68 -7.36 21.69
C LYS A 80 -10.39 -8.06 20.36
N MET A 81 -11.40 -8.72 19.82
CA MET A 81 -11.34 -9.48 18.58
C MET A 81 -12.32 -8.92 17.56
N ALA A 82 -11.87 -8.79 16.32
CA ALA A 82 -12.73 -8.54 15.17
C ALA A 82 -12.91 -9.84 14.39
N TYR A 83 -14.10 -10.00 13.81
CA TYR A 83 -14.48 -11.11 12.96
C TYR A 83 -15.00 -10.57 11.63
N ALA A 84 -14.65 -11.25 10.54
CA ALA A 84 -15.12 -10.92 9.20
C ALA A 84 -15.56 -12.20 8.48
N ASP A 85 -16.79 -12.19 7.95
CA ASP A 85 -17.27 -13.24 7.05
C ASP A 85 -16.97 -12.85 5.60
N LEU A 86 -16.19 -13.66 4.90
CA LEU A 86 -15.67 -13.35 3.56
C LEU A 86 -16.44 -14.12 2.48
N SER A 87 -16.65 -13.50 1.33
CA SER A 87 -17.18 -14.18 0.14
C SER A 87 -16.14 -15.13 -0.47
N ASP A 88 -16.57 -15.96 -1.42
CA ASP A 88 -15.72 -16.87 -2.19
C ASP A 88 -14.85 -16.17 -3.25
N ALA A 89 -14.99 -14.85 -3.40
CA ALA A 89 -14.17 -14.05 -4.30
C ALA A 89 -12.78 -13.77 -3.71
N SER A 90 -11.80 -13.57 -4.61
CA SER A 90 -10.50 -13.00 -4.24
C SER A 90 -10.53 -11.48 -4.45
N GLY A 91 -9.85 -10.75 -3.59
CA GLY A 91 -9.80 -9.29 -3.63
C GLY A 91 -9.10 -8.70 -2.40
N ASN A 92 -9.28 -7.41 -2.20
CA ASN A 92 -8.71 -6.65 -1.11
C ASN A 92 -9.78 -5.82 -0.41
N ALA A 93 -9.69 -5.76 0.91
CA ALA A 93 -10.47 -4.84 1.72
C ALA A 93 -9.59 -4.16 2.75
N VAL A 94 -9.90 -2.91 3.07
CA VAL A 94 -9.37 -2.23 4.26
C VAL A 94 -10.48 -2.16 5.29
N VAL A 95 -10.24 -2.75 6.45
CA VAL A 95 -11.17 -2.78 7.60
C VAL A 95 -10.58 -1.99 8.75
N ALA A 96 -11.42 -1.32 9.54
CA ALA A 96 -10.96 -0.43 10.59
C ALA A 96 -11.77 -0.56 11.87
N VAL A 97 -11.11 -0.31 13.00
CA VAL A 97 -11.80 -0.04 14.27
C VAL A 97 -11.98 1.45 14.46
N CYS A 98 -13.15 1.82 14.98
CA CYS A 98 -13.52 3.23 15.22
C CYS A 98 -13.83 3.47 16.69
N ASP A 99 -13.75 4.75 17.10
CA ASP A 99 -14.23 5.21 18.40
C ASP A 99 -15.74 5.52 18.39
N ASP A 100 -16.29 5.95 19.52
CA ASP A 100 -17.72 6.29 19.66
C ASP A 100 -18.18 7.44 18.75
N SER A 101 -17.26 8.25 18.22
CA SER A 101 -17.55 9.32 17.26
C SER A 101 -17.52 8.85 15.80
N GLY A 102 -17.08 7.61 15.55
CA GLY A 102 -16.87 7.05 14.22
C GLY A 102 -15.49 7.37 13.62
N ALA A 103 -14.58 7.98 14.38
CA ALA A 103 -13.22 8.25 13.94
C ALA A 103 -12.40 6.95 13.94
N ILE A 104 -11.60 6.73 12.88
CA ILE A 104 -10.74 5.54 12.80
C ILE A 104 -9.59 5.65 13.78
N LEU A 105 -9.40 4.58 14.56
CA LEU A 105 -8.28 4.43 15.47
C LEU A 105 -7.12 3.64 14.84
N TRP A 106 -7.46 2.62 14.03
CA TRP A 106 -6.52 1.83 13.24
C TRP A 106 -7.24 1.05 12.15
N SER A 107 -6.51 0.66 11.11
CA SER A 107 -7.02 -0.11 9.98
C SER A 107 -6.03 -1.21 9.55
N TRP A 108 -6.60 -2.27 8.99
CA TRP A 108 -5.92 -3.47 8.50
C TRP A 108 -6.33 -3.73 7.06
N HIS A 109 -5.39 -4.28 6.28
CA HIS A 109 -5.64 -4.83 4.96
C HIS A 109 -5.98 -6.32 5.09
N LEU A 110 -7.16 -6.71 4.63
CA LEU A 110 -7.52 -8.10 4.37
C LEU A 110 -7.24 -8.41 2.91
N TRP A 111 -6.21 -9.21 2.67
CA TRP A 111 -5.86 -9.75 1.35
C TRP A 111 -6.53 -11.10 1.19
N VAL A 112 -7.69 -11.11 0.52
CA VAL A 112 -8.50 -12.31 0.34
C VAL A 112 -8.01 -13.04 -0.90
N SER A 113 -7.29 -14.15 -0.72
CA SER A 113 -6.66 -14.92 -1.80
C SER A 113 -6.32 -16.34 -1.33
N ASP A 114 -6.37 -17.33 -2.23
CA ASP A 114 -5.89 -18.70 -1.98
C ASP A 114 -4.36 -18.81 -1.88
N TYR A 115 -3.68 -17.67 -1.82
CA TYR A 115 -2.24 -17.55 -1.79
C TYR A 115 -1.64 -17.95 -0.43
N ASP A 116 -0.67 -18.87 -0.48
CA ASP A 116 0.17 -19.24 0.66
C ASP A 116 1.62 -18.86 0.33
N PRO A 117 2.14 -17.76 0.91
CA PRO A 117 3.44 -17.24 0.54
C PRO A 117 4.57 -18.22 0.83
N SER A 118 4.42 -19.12 1.82
CA SER A 118 5.46 -20.08 2.20
C SER A 118 5.77 -21.13 1.12
N LYS A 119 4.88 -21.30 0.14
CA LYS A 119 5.01 -22.31 -0.92
C LYS A 119 5.71 -21.83 -2.18
N THR A 120 5.79 -20.53 -2.40
CA THR A 120 6.29 -19.94 -3.65
C THR A 120 7.40 -18.91 -3.43
N LEU A 121 8.06 -18.96 -2.25
CA LEU A 121 9.15 -18.06 -1.92
C LEU A 121 10.30 -18.14 -2.94
N PHE A 122 10.89 -16.98 -3.22
CA PHE A 122 12.09 -16.86 -4.03
C PHE A 122 13.25 -16.31 -3.19
N THR A 123 14.31 -17.10 -3.04
CA THR A 123 15.54 -16.65 -2.37
C THR A 123 16.53 -16.12 -3.40
N THR A 124 16.98 -14.88 -3.23
CA THR A 124 17.98 -14.29 -4.10
C THR A 124 19.32 -15.02 -3.99
N PRO A 125 20.17 -14.98 -5.04
CA PRO A 125 21.59 -15.23 -4.87
C PRO A 125 22.17 -14.35 -3.76
N ALA A 126 23.19 -14.86 -3.05
CA ALA A 126 23.91 -14.07 -2.06
C ALA A 126 24.66 -12.92 -2.76
N ASN A 127 24.57 -11.72 -2.21
CA ASN A 127 25.36 -10.59 -2.68
C ASN A 127 26.82 -10.70 -2.21
N ALA A 128 27.65 -9.71 -2.54
CA ALA A 128 29.08 -9.69 -2.17
C ALA A 128 29.32 -9.75 -0.65
N SER A 129 28.36 -9.28 0.15
CA SER A 129 28.37 -9.31 1.62
C SER A 129 27.76 -10.59 2.21
N GLY A 130 27.31 -11.52 1.36
CA GLY A 130 26.67 -12.77 1.76
C GLY A 130 25.18 -12.64 2.11
N THR A 131 24.58 -11.46 1.99
CA THR A 131 23.16 -11.24 2.28
C THR A 131 22.28 -11.84 1.18
N THR A 132 21.19 -12.48 1.60
CA THR A 132 20.12 -12.98 0.74
C THR A 132 18.79 -12.38 1.18
N TRP A 133 17.84 -12.26 0.26
CA TRP A 133 16.47 -11.88 0.56
C TRP A 133 15.53 -12.99 0.09
N VAL A 134 14.46 -13.24 0.85
CA VAL A 134 13.47 -14.26 0.52
C VAL A 134 12.16 -13.56 0.19
N PHE A 135 11.88 -13.36 -1.09
CA PHE A 135 10.72 -12.63 -1.58
C PHE A 135 9.46 -13.47 -1.62
N MET A 136 8.33 -12.81 -1.40
CA MET A 136 7.03 -13.27 -1.90
C MET A 136 7.03 -13.27 -3.43
N ASP A 137 6.32 -14.21 -4.06
CA ASP A 137 6.25 -14.36 -5.53
C ASP A 137 5.50 -13.23 -6.25
N ARG A 138 4.74 -12.40 -5.53
CA ARG A 138 3.86 -11.38 -6.09
C ARG A 138 3.84 -10.11 -5.27
N ASN A 139 3.34 -9.03 -5.89
CA ASN A 139 3.15 -7.75 -5.20
C ASN A 139 2.11 -7.89 -4.08
N LEU A 140 2.25 -7.08 -3.03
CA LEU A 140 1.34 -7.07 -1.90
C LEU A 140 -0.08 -6.70 -2.36
N GLY A 141 -1.05 -7.58 -2.09
CA GLY A 141 -2.45 -7.44 -2.51
C GLY A 141 -2.77 -7.96 -3.93
N ALA A 142 -1.80 -8.55 -4.64
CA ALA A 142 -2.05 -9.17 -5.94
C ALA A 142 -2.80 -10.50 -5.79
N ILE A 143 -3.85 -10.74 -6.56
CA ILE A 143 -4.63 -11.99 -6.46
C ILE A 143 -3.97 -13.14 -7.23
N THR A 144 -3.04 -12.86 -8.15
CA THR A 144 -2.27 -13.86 -8.90
C THR A 144 -0.81 -13.44 -9.09
N ALA A 145 0.08 -14.41 -9.31
CA ALA A 145 1.45 -14.18 -9.80
C ALA A 145 1.56 -14.33 -11.32
N SER A 146 0.50 -14.77 -11.99
CA SER A 146 0.46 -14.94 -13.44
C SER A 146 0.42 -13.58 -14.15
N PRO A 147 1.04 -13.46 -15.33
CA PRO A 147 1.17 -12.18 -16.02
C PRO A 147 -0.14 -11.63 -16.57
N GLU A 148 -1.16 -12.46 -16.76
CA GLU A 148 -2.36 -12.06 -17.48
C GLU A 148 -3.23 -11.04 -16.71
N GLY A 149 -3.46 -9.90 -17.35
CA GLY A 149 -4.33 -8.85 -16.85
C GLY A 149 -3.83 -8.18 -15.57
N PHE A 150 -4.74 -7.45 -14.91
CA PHE A 150 -4.42 -6.57 -13.79
C PHE A 150 -4.26 -7.29 -12.44
N GLY A 151 -4.62 -8.57 -12.36
CA GLY A 151 -4.64 -9.32 -11.09
C GLY A 151 -3.27 -9.48 -10.44
N SER A 152 -2.17 -9.30 -11.19
CA SER A 152 -0.81 -9.37 -10.68
C SER A 152 -0.28 -8.03 -10.13
N HIS A 153 -0.99 -6.92 -10.33
CA HIS A 153 -0.47 -5.58 -10.04
C HIS A 153 -0.34 -5.32 -8.53
N GLY A 154 -1.28 -5.85 -7.74
CA GLY A 154 -1.37 -5.60 -6.31
C GLY A 154 -1.77 -4.15 -5.99
N LEU A 155 -1.43 -3.70 -4.80
CA LEU A 155 -1.84 -2.40 -4.26
C LEU A 155 -0.71 -1.36 -4.34
N ILE A 156 -1.09 -0.10 -4.17
CA ILE A 156 -0.21 1.07 -4.23
C ILE A 156 -0.06 1.69 -2.83
N TYR A 157 1.14 2.15 -2.50
CA TYR A 157 1.48 2.70 -1.19
C TYR A 157 2.26 4.00 -1.33
N GLN A 158 1.96 4.98 -0.48
CA GLN A 158 2.89 6.07 -0.21
C GLN A 158 3.96 5.59 0.76
N TRP A 159 5.20 6.04 0.57
CA TRP A 159 6.34 5.51 1.31
C TRP A 159 6.17 5.71 2.82
N GLY A 160 6.33 4.65 3.61
CA GLY A 160 6.16 4.69 5.07
C GLY A 160 4.71 4.59 5.58
N ARG A 161 3.70 4.41 4.70
CA ARG A 161 2.31 4.15 5.13
C ARG A 161 2.00 2.66 5.19
N LYS A 162 1.17 2.27 6.16
CA LYS A 162 0.60 0.92 6.22
C LYS A 162 -0.62 0.72 5.32
N ASP A 163 -1.33 1.80 5.01
CA ASP A 163 -2.64 1.74 4.36
C ASP A 163 -2.48 1.71 2.84
N PRO A 164 -3.02 0.70 2.15
CA PRO A 164 -2.97 0.62 0.70
C PRO A 164 -4.01 1.51 0.00
N PHE A 165 -3.70 1.80 -1.25
CA PHE A 165 -4.62 2.27 -2.28
C PHE A 165 -4.83 1.16 -3.30
N PRO A 166 -6.03 1.07 -3.93
CA PRO A 166 -6.25 0.12 -5.02
C PRO A 166 -5.22 0.31 -6.13
N GLY A 167 -4.82 -0.79 -6.75
CA GLY A 167 -4.03 -0.83 -7.99
C GLY A 167 -4.87 -0.46 -9.21
N ALA A 168 -4.24 -0.31 -10.37
CA ALA A 168 -4.96 -0.09 -11.63
C ALA A 168 -5.79 -1.33 -12.00
N ALA A 169 -7.02 -1.12 -12.45
CA ALA A 169 -7.91 -2.13 -13.04
C ALA A 169 -8.18 -1.89 -14.54
N SER A 170 -7.76 -0.73 -15.05
CA SER A 170 -7.74 -0.41 -16.47
C SER A 170 -6.63 0.61 -16.76
N TYR A 171 -6.39 0.92 -18.04
CA TYR A 171 -5.45 1.97 -18.42
C TYR A 171 -6.03 3.37 -18.17
N THR A 172 -5.19 4.27 -17.69
CA THR A 172 -5.47 5.69 -17.53
C THR A 172 -5.64 6.35 -18.90
N LYS A 173 -6.69 7.16 -19.05
CA LYS A 173 -6.95 8.01 -20.23
C LYS A 173 -7.13 9.45 -19.81
N GLN A 174 -6.38 10.35 -20.44
CA GLN A 174 -6.40 11.78 -20.15
C GLN A 174 -6.66 12.59 -21.42
N ASN A 175 -7.25 13.77 -21.24
CA ASN A 175 -7.33 14.79 -22.29
C ASN A 175 -5.97 15.51 -22.44
N GLU A 176 -5.82 16.32 -23.49
CA GLU A 176 -4.61 17.12 -23.73
C GLU A 176 -4.30 18.11 -22.59
N ASP A 177 -5.30 18.52 -21.81
CA ASP A 177 -5.16 19.38 -20.64
C ASP A 177 -4.84 18.62 -19.34
N TYR A 178 -4.53 17.32 -19.44
CA TYR A 178 -4.26 16.39 -18.34
C TYR A 178 -5.45 16.10 -17.41
N SER A 179 -6.67 16.50 -17.77
CA SER A 179 -7.86 16.05 -17.06
C SER A 179 -8.14 14.57 -17.35
N TYR A 180 -8.57 13.84 -16.33
CA TYR A 180 -8.85 12.41 -16.43
C TYR A 180 -10.20 12.15 -17.11
N VAL A 181 -10.18 11.32 -18.15
CA VAL A 181 -11.39 10.71 -18.75
C VAL A 181 -11.67 9.38 -18.07
N ASN A 182 -10.61 8.60 -17.84
CA ASN A 182 -10.62 7.39 -17.03
C ASN A 182 -9.35 7.40 -16.19
N ASP A 183 -9.47 7.35 -14.86
CA ASP A 183 -8.29 7.32 -13.99
C ASP A 183 -7.58 5.96 -14.03
N GLY A 184 -8.33 4.88 -14.27
CA GLY A 184 -7.81 3.50 -14.26
C GLY A 184 -7.97 2.78 -12.92
N GLU A 185 -8.48 3.48 -11.90
CA GLU A 185 -8.84 2.93 -10.59
C GLU A 185 -10.06 1.99 -10.68
N PRO A 186 -10.12 0.88 -9.91
CA PRO A 186 -11.32 0.07 -9.78
C PRO A 186 -12.40 0.80 -8.98
N ASP A 187 -13.65 0.41 -9.22
CA ASP A 187 -14.74 0.80 -8.32
C ASP A 187 -14.49 0.23 -6.92
N LEU A 188 -14.69 1.08 -5.90
CA LEU A 188 -14.56 0.70 -4.49
C LEU A 188 -15.93 0.73 -3.83
N TYR A 189 -16.12 -0.15 -2.85
CA TYR A 189 -17.41 -0.27 -2.17
C TYR A 189 -17.27 -0.17 -0.65
N ASP A 190 -18.31 0.33 0.01
CA ASP A 190 -18.51 0.11 1.44
C ASP A 190 -19.11 -1.28 1.72
N ILE A 191 -19.44 -1.56 2.99
CA ILE A 191 -20.02 -2.84 3.40
C ILE A 191 -21.44 -3.06 2.86
N ASP A 192 -22.20 -1.97 2.67
CA ASP A 192 -23.56 -2.01 2.12
C ASP A 192 -23.57 -2.15 0.59
N GLY A 193 -22.38 -2.10 -0.03
CA GLY A 193 -22.18 -2.22 -1.46
C GLY A 193 -22.47 -0.94 -2.23
N ASN A 194 -22.47 0.21 -1.56
CA ASN A 194 -22.49 1.52 -2.22
C ASN A 194 -21.11 1.80 -2.79
N GLU A 195 -21.08 2.37 -3.98
CA GLU A 195 -19.84 2.83 -4.61
C GLU A 195 -19.28 4.04 -3.86
N LEU A 196 -17.97 4.03 -3.62
CA LEU A 196 -17.23 5.08 -2.94
C LEU A 196 -16.60 6.04 -3.94
N PRO A 197 -16.38 7.31 -3.56
CA PRO A 197 -15.61 8.25 -4.37
C PRO A 197 -14.20 7.71 -4.67
N THR A 198 -13.68 8.01 -5.86
CA THR A 198 -12.32 7.62 -6.23
C THR A 198 -11.29 8.28 -5.31
N ILE A 199 -10.15 7.62 -5.11
CA ILE A 199 -9.04 8.14 -4.31
C ILE A 199 -8.53 9.47 -4.90
N TYR A 200 -8.50 9.60 -6.23
CA TYR A 200 -8.16 10.86 -6.91
C TYR A 200 -9.07 12.02 -6.49
N SER A 201 -10.39 11.80 -6.50
CA SER A 201 -11.38 12.83 -6.17
C SER A 201 -11.33 13.27 -4.70
N THR A 202 -10.81 12.40 -3.83
CA THR A 202 -10.72 12.62 -2.38
C THR A 202 -9.31 12.95 -1.90
N ALA A 203 -8.34 13.06 -2.80
CA ALA A 203 -6.95 13.37 -2.45
C ALA A 203 -6.81 14.77 -1.83
N GLN A 204 -6.06 14.86 -0.73
CA GLN A 204 -5.91 16.09 0.07
C GLN A 204 -4.45 16.50 0.24
N GLY A 205 -4.21 17.79 0.49
CA GLY A 205 -2.91 18.28 0.95
C GLY A 205 -2.71 18.10 2.45
N ASP A 206 -1.58 18.60 2.96
CA ASP A 206 -1.32 18.74 4.40
C ASP A 206 -1.46 17.44 5.20
N GLY A 207 -0.94 16.35 4.64
CA GLY A 207 -0.94 15.06 5.29
C GLY A 207 -0.12 15.05 6.58
N THR A 208 -0.60 14.25 7.54
CA THR A 208 0.13 13.91 8.76
C THR A 208 -0.09 12.43 9.03
N LEU A 209 0.80 11.82 9.82
CA LEU A 209 0.63 10.43 10.23
C LEU A 209 -0.70 10.18 10.97
N SER A 210 -1.14 11.14 11.80
CA SER A 210 -2.44 11.03 12.47
C SER A 210 -3.61 11.08 11.49
N LYS A 211 -3.55 12.01 10.51
CA LYS A 211 -4.59 12.12 9.49
C LYS A 211 -4.63 10.88 8.59
N SER A 212 -3.50 10.27 8.26
CA SER A 212 -3.47 9.05 7.45
C SER A 212 -4.02 7.82 8.16
N ILE A 213 -3.81 7.71 9.47
CA ILE A 213 -4.45 6.67 10.30
C ILE A 213 -5.98 6.88 10.33
N GLN A 214 -6.43 8.12 10.52
CA GLN A 214 -7.86 8.44 10.60
C GLN A 214 -8.58 8.36 9.25
N ASN A 215 -7.85 8.51 8.14
CA ASN A 215 -8.38 8.54 6.77
C ASN A 215 -7.51 7.66 5.84
N PRO A 216 -7.58 6.32 5.99
CA PRO A 216 -6.71 5.39 5.28
C PRO A 216 -6.91 5.43 3.76
N SER A 217 -8.10 5.78 3.26
CA SER A 217 -8.40 5.97 1.83
C SER A 217 -8.00 7.35 1.27
N VAL A 218 -7.55 8.30 2.09
CA VAL A 218 -7.12 9.61 1.56
C VAL A 218 -5.66 9.55 1.13
N PHE A 219 -5.42 9.83 -0.15
CA PHE A 219 -4.08 10.05 -0.68
C PHE A 219 -3.63 11.48 -0.36
N TYR A 220 -2.50 11.63 0.34
CA TYR A 220 -1.99 12.94 0.70
C TYR A 220 -1.02 13.44 -0.37
N LYS A 221 -1.53 14.32 -1.24
CA LYS A 221 -0.78 14.92 -2.33
C LYS A 221 0.02 16.13 -1.88
N LEU A 222 1.10 16.41 -2.60
CA LEU A 222 1.83 17.65 -2.49
C LEU A 222 0.99 18.81 -3.03
N VAL A 223 1.04 19.94 -2.34
CA VAL A 223 0.42 21.19 -2.79
C VAL A 223 1.53 22.19 -3.15
N LYS A 224 1.35 22.93 -4.25
CA LYS A 224 2.23 24.04 -4.61
C LYS A 224 1.78 25.30 -3.88
N VAL A 225 2.69 25.93 -3.13
CA VAL A 225 2.41 27.16 -2.38
C VAL A 225 3.25 28.30 -2.98
N ASN A 226 2.57 29.33 -3.46
CA ASN A 226 3.18 30.58 -3.91
C ASN A 226 3.43 31.48 -2.68
N THR A 227 4.64 31.99 -2.54
CA THR A 227 5.00 32.87 -1.40
C THR A 227 4.43 34.28 -1.52
N GLY A 228 3.98 34.68 -2.71
CA GLY A 228 3.69 36.07 -3.06
C GLY A 228 4.92 36.90 -3.42
N GLU A 229 6.11 36.29 -3.39
CA GLU A 229 7.38 36.94 -3.73
C GLU A 229 7.87 36.49 -5.11
N LYS A 230 8.75 37.29 -5.70
CA LYS A 230 9.39 37.01 -6.99
C LYS A 230 10.89 36.83 -6.82
N ASP A 231 11.47 35.94 -7.61
CA ASP A 231 12.92 35.76 -7.67
C ASP A 231 13.62 36.89 -8.45
N GLU A 232 14.95 36.81 -8.58
CA GLU A 232 15.77 37.79 -9.30
C GLU A 232 15.42 37.93 -10.79
N TYR A 233 14.68 36.96 -11.36
CA TYR A 233 14.21 36.95 -12.74
C TYR A 233 12.72 37.34 -12.86
N GLY A 234 12.07 37.72 -11.77
CA GLY A 234 10.65 38.10 -11.73
C GLY A 234 9.66 36.93 -11.74
N GLN A 235 10.12 35.69 -11.55
CA GLN A 235 9.27 34.50 -11.47
C GLN A 235 8.73 34.31 -10.06
N ASP A 236 7.50 33.81 -9.94
CA ASP A 236 6.89 33.56 -8.63
C ASP A 236 7.66 32.45 -7.90
N ILE A 237 7.98 32.69 -6.62
CA ILE A 237 8.63 31.69 -5.78
C ILE A 237 7.56 30.71 -5.30
N VAL A 238 7.66 29.46 -5.75
CA VAL A 238 6.73 28.39 -5.44
C VAL A 238 7.46 27.22 -4.81
N TYR A 239 6.96 26.74 -3.66
CA TYR A 239 7.50 25.57 -2.97
C TYR A 239 6.45 24.45 -2.83
N ASN A 240 6.92 23.22 -2.59
CA ASN A 240 6.06 22.09 -2.26
C ASN A 240 5.59 22.20 -0.81
N ASN A 241 4.38 21.77 -0.51
CA ASN A 241 3.91 21.58 0.85
C ASN A 241 3.47 20.12 1.05
N PRO A 242 4.14 19.35 1.93
CA PRO A 242 5.36 19.69 2.67
C PRO A 242 6.57 20.04 1.78
N LYS A 243 7.46 20.94 2.26
CA LYS A 243 8.69 21.33 1.53
C LYS A 243 9.58 20.15 1.21
N THR A 244 9.54 19.13 2.05
CA THR A 244 10.31 17.89 1.90
C THR A 244 9.84 17.01 0.74
N GLY A 245 8.73 17.32 0.07
CA GLY A 245 8.18 16.42 -0.95
C GLY A 245 7.65 15.10 -0.37
N ASP A 246 7.61 14.96 0.95
CA ASP A 246 6.95 13.85 1.64
C ASP A 246 5.43 14.07 1.68
N TRP A 247 4.64 13.01 1.84
CA TRP A 247 3.18 13.15 2.00
C TRP A 247 2.79 13.61 3.40
N THR A 248 3.70 13.44 4.37
CA THR A 248 3.52 13.80 5.78
C THR A 248 4.36 15.03 6.16
N SER A 249 3.80 15.90 6.99
CA SER A 249 4.51 17.04 7.57
C SER A 249 5.73 16.66 8.43
N SER A 250 5.75 15.42 8.93
CA SER A 250 6.85 14.88 9.74
C SER A 250 7.34 13.58 9.12
N SER A 251 8.53 13.64 8.54
CA SER A 251 9.19 12.51 7.89
C SER A 251 9.89 11.61 8.91
N ASN A 252 9.91 10.31 8.64
CA ASN A 252 10.66 9.33 9.43
C ASN A 252 11.19 8.21 8.54
N ASP A 253 12.51 8.09 8.47
CA ASP A 253 13.20 7.12 7.61
C ASP A 253 13.03 5.67 8.09
N ASP A 254 12.50 5.48 9.30
CA ASP A 254 12.28 4.18 9.89
C ASP A 254 10.82 3.71 9.83
N PHE A 255 9.92 4.43 9.15
CA PHE A 255 8.53 3.98 9.05
C PHE A 255 8.38 2.56 8.47
N TRP A 256 9.28 2.12 7.58
CA TRP A 256 9.35 0.75 7.08
C TRP A 256 10.63 0.01 7.47
N GLY A 257 11.28 0.43 8.57
CA GLY A 257 12.48 -0.26 9.07
C GLY A 257 13.76 0.12 8.34
N GLY A 258 13.78 1.22 7.58
CA GLY A 258 14.96 1.64 6.82
C GLY A 258 16.20 1.95 7.66
N VAL A 259 16.03 2.17 8.96
CA VAL A 259 17.11 2.46 9.92
C VAL A 259 17.29 1.30 10.90
N SER A 260 16.20 0.82 11.49
CA SER A 260 16.21 -0.26 12.48
C SER A 260 16.40 -1.64 11.86
N MET A 261 16.21 -1.78 10.55
CA MET A 261 16.14 -3.03 9.79
C MET A 261 15.01 -3.97 10.22
N LYS A 262 14.09 -3.50 11.07
CA LYS A 262 13.01 -4.30 11.66
C LYS A 262 11.66 -3.93 11.08
N LYS A 263 10.73 -4.89 11.12
CA LYS A 263 9.32 -4.63 10.87
C LYS A 263 8.77 -3.69 11.94
N THR A 264 8.29 -2.52 11.53
CA THR A 264 7.72 -1.52 12.44
C THR A 264 6.21 -1.60 12.47
N ILE A 265 5.54 -0.80 13.31
CA ILE A 265 4.08 -0.73 13.35
C ILE A 265 3.44 -0.16 12.07
N TYR A 266 4.20 0.44 11.15
CA TYR A 266 3.70 1.02 9.89
C TYR A 266 4.05 0.19 8.65
N ASP A 267 4.77 -0.91 8.82
CA ASP A 267 5.04 -1.87 7.75
C ASP A 267 3.72 -2.53 7.28
N PRO A 268 3.37 -2.51 5.98
CA PRO A 268 2.11 -3.05 5.47
C PRO A 268 2.13 -4.56 5.27
N CYS A 269 3.25 -5.25 5.46
CA CYS A 269 3.38 -6.65 5.06
C CYS A 269 2.68 -7.64 6.01
N PRO A 270 2.29 -8.83 5.52
CA PRO A 270 1.69 -9.88 6.33
C PRO A 270 2.59 -10.40 7.44
N VAL A 271 2.03 -11.13 8.40
CA VAL A 271 2.78 -11.80 9.47
C VAL A 271 3.96 -12.62 8.90
N GLY A 272 5.17 -12.39 9.41
CA GLY A 272 6.39 -13.09 8.98
C GLY A 272 7.08 -12.48 7.75
N TYR A 273 6.56 -11.36 7.23
CA TYR A 273 7.11 -10.65 6.08
C TYR A 273 7.23 -9.16 6.37
N LYS A 274 8.23 -8.47 5.78
CA LYS A 274 8.43 -7.03 5.91
C LYS A 274 8.75 -6.38 4.59
N VAL A 275 8.66 -5.06 4.54
CA VAL A 275 9.15 -4.26 3.41
C VAL A 275 10.67 -4.51 3.30
N PRO A 276 11.17 -4.81 2.10
CA PRO A 276 12.59 -5.07 1.93
C PRO A 276 13.38 -3.77 2.15
N VAL A 277 14.52 -3.89 2.85
CA VAL A 277 15.47 -2.81 3.09
C VAL A 277 16.84 -3.22 2.55
N CYS A 278 17.65 -2.24 2.18
CA CYS A 278 19.07 -2.48 1.89
C CYS A 278 19.77 -3.07 3.12
N ASP A 279 20.81 -3.87 2.88
CA ASP A 279 21.64 -4.40 3.96
C ASP A 279 22.54 -3.32 4.59
N ALA A 280 23.33 -3.71 5.59
CA ALA A 280 24.22 -2.80 6.33
C ALA A 280 25.30 -2.15 5.44
N ASP A 281 25.65 -2.77 4.31
CA ASP A 281 26.61 -2.24 3.34
C ASP A 281 25.93 -1.38 2.25
N GLY A 282 24.60 -1.24 2.31
CA GLY A 282 23.81 -0.47 1.37
C GLY A 282 23.45 -1.21 0.09
N ASN A 283 23.66 -2.53 0.02
CA ASN A 283 23.25 -3.32 -1.14
C ASN A 283 21.72 -3.41 -1.20
N THR A 284 21.17 -3.14 -2.38
CA THR A 284 19.72 -3.20 -2.61
C THR A 284 19.22 -4.66 -2.64
N PRO A 285 18.02 -4.93 -2.09
CA PRO A 285 17.38 -6.24 -2.12
C PRO A 285 17.10 -6.78 -3.54
N TYR A 286 17.18 -5.92 -4.54
CA TYR A 286 16.91 -6.24 -5.94
C TYR A 286 18.18 -6.28 -6.81
N ALA A 287 19.38 -6.32 -6.21
CA ALA A 287 20.65 -6.34 -6.95
C ALA A 287 20.80 -7.54 -7.91
N TRP A 288 20.08 -8.62 -7.65
CA TRP A 288 20.04 -9.82 -8.48
C TRP A 288 19.26 -9.65 -9.79
N LEU A 289 18.42 -8.61 -9.89
CA LEU A 289 17.68 -8.28 -11.09
C LEU A 289 18.58 -7.53 -12.07
N VAL A 290 18.78 -8.09 -13.27
CA VAL A 290 19.72 -7.58 -14.27
C VAL A 290 19.03 -7.49 -15.62
N TYR A 291 19.04 -6.30 -16.22
CA TYR A 291 18.42 -6.04 -17.53
C TYR A 291 18.80 -7.04 -18.63
N LYS A 292 20.03 -7.57 -18.63
CA LYS A 292 20.48 -8.55 -19.62
C LYS A 292 19.84 -9.94 -19.46
N SER A 293 19.41 -10.29 -18.25
CA SER A 293 18.86 -11.60 -17.92
C SER A 293 17.34 -11.65 -17.98
N MET A 294 16.70 -10.49 -18.07
CA MET A 294 15.24 -10.38 -18.05
C MET A 294 14.62 -10.54 -19.44
N THR A 295 13.38 -11.01 -19.46
CA THR A 295 12.53 -11.01 -20.64
C THR A 295 11.38 -10.03 -20.41
N TRP A 296 11.20 -9.09 -21.34
CA TRP A 296 10.04 -8.20 -21.31
C TRP A 296 8.85 -8.88 -22.01
N ASP A 297 7.71 -8.95 -21.32
CA ASP A 297 6.44 -9.36 -21.90
C ASP A 297 5.74 -8.12 -22.47
N ALA A 298 5.64 -8.04 -23.79
CA ALA A 298 5.02 -6.93 -24.51
C ALA A 298 3.48 -7.02 -24.58
N VAL A 299 2.89 -8.16 -24.21
CA VAL A 299 1.43 -8.37 -24.18
C VAL A 299 0.88 -7.96 -22.82
N ASN A 300 1.53 -8.43 -21.76
CA ASN A 300 1.09 -8.19 -20.38
C ASN A 300 1.84 -7.04 -19.70
N TYR A 301 2.82 -6.45 -20.38
CA TYR A 301 3.62 -5.31 -19.92
C TYR A 301 4.28 -5.54 -18.57
N GLY A 302 5.38 -6.29 -18.58
CA GLY A 302 6.17 -6.51 -17.38
C GLY A 302 7.45 -7.28 -17.67
N ALA A 303 8.24 -7.50 -16.64
CA ALA A 303 9.50 -8.20 -16.73
C ALA A 303 9.40 -9.57 -16.05
N ASN A 304 9.94 -10.59 -16.72
CA ASN A 304 10.20 -11.90 -16.12
C ASN A 304 11.71 -12.10 -15.96
N GLN A 305 12.16 -12.53 -14.78
CA GLN A 305 13.53 -13.00 -14.57
C GLN A 305 13.52 -14.14 -13.55
N ASP A 306 14.23 -15.23 -13.84
CA ASP A 306 14.39 -16.38 -12.94
C ASP A 306 13.03 -16.96 -12.47
N GLY A 307 12.03 -16.94 -13.35
CA GLY A 307 10.67 -17.40 -13.06
C GLY A 307 9.83 -16.42 -12.21
N GLN A 308 10.38 -15.25 -11.87
CA GLN A 308 9.68 -14.21 -11.12
C GLN A 308 9.05 -13.19 -12.07
N TRP A 309 7.75 -12.94 -11.90
CA TRP A 309 7.00 -11.95 -12.67
C TRP A 309 6.97 -10.59 -11.96
N PHE A 310 7.21 -9.51 -12.70
CA PHE A 310 7.20 -8.13 -12.24
C PHE A 310 6.35 -7.27 -13.20
N PRO A 311 5.07 -7.02 -12.90
CA PRO A 311 4.20 -6.26 -13.79
C PRO A 311 4.56 -4.77 -13.81
N ALA A 312 4.30 -4.11 -14.93
CA ALA A 312 4.14 -2.66 -14.97
C ALA A 312 2.77 -2.32 -14.35
N THR A 313 2.76 -1.64 -13.21
CA THR A 313 1.56 -1.37 -12.41
C THR A 313 1.12 0.10 -12.46
N GLY A 314 1.88 0.94 -13.16
CA GLY A 314 1.74 2.38 -13.11
C GLY A 314 2.14 2.95 -11.75
N THR A 315 1.72 4.18 -11.50
CA THR A 315 1.93 4.86 -10.22
C THR A 315 0.72 5.70 -9.85
N ARG A 316 0.65 6.14 -8.59
CA ARG A 316 -0.29 7.19 -8.19
C ARG A 316 0.48 8.49 -7.98
N VAL A 317 0.12 9.51 -8.75
CA VAL A 317 0.88 10.76 -8.90
C VAL A 317 0.82 11.60 -7.63
N ASN A 318 1.98 11.95 -7.10
CA ASN A 318 2.13 12.71 -5.86
C ASN A 318 1.47 14.10 -5.82
N PHE A 319 1.14 14.73 -6.95
CA PHE A 319 0.48 16.05 -7.00
C PHE A 319 -1.03 15.99 -7.27
N SER A 320 -1.56 14.87 -7.76
CA SER A 320 -2.98 14.75 -8.10
C SER A 320 -3.68 13.72 -7.23
N GLY A 321 -2.99 12.65 -6.85
CA GLY A 321 -3.57 11.44 -6.30
C GLY A 321 -4.21 10.55 -7.37
N GLY A 322 -4.14 10.93 -8.65
CA GLY A 322 -4.63 10.11 -9.76
C GLY A 322 -3.61 9.08 -10.20
N PHE A 323 -4.07 8.06 -10.91
CA PHE A 323 -3.25 7.04 -11.50
C PHE A 323 -2.49 7.55 -12.72
N ASP A 324 -1.34 6.97 -12.96
CA ASP A 324 -0.55 7.11 -14.19
C ASP A 324 -0.19 5.71 -14.66
N PHE A 325 -1.08 5.15 -15.48
CA PHE A 325 -0.89 3.89 -16.19
C PHE A 325 -1.45 4.00 -17.61
N GLY A 326 -0.79 4.82 -18.43
CA GLY A 326 -1.26 5.13 -19.79
C GLY A 326 -1.39 3.91 -20.70
N ASP A 327 -2.35 3.97 -21.62
CA ASP A 327 -2.67 2.91 -22.58
C ASP A 327 -1.54 2.74 -23.63
N PRO A 328 -0.92 1.56 -23.72
CA PRO A 328 0.11 1.28 -24.73
C PRO A 328 -0.40 1.33 -26.16
N ALA A 329 -1.69 1.06 -26.37
CA ALA A 329 -2.33 1.20 -27.68
C ALA A 329 -2.37 2.66 -28.15
N GLU A 330 -2.25 3.60 -27.22
CA GLU A 330 -2.18 5.05 -27.46
C GLU A 330 -0.73 5.58 -27.40
N GLY A 331 0.27 4.68 -27.40
CA GLY A 331 1.70 5.04 -27.45
C GLY A 331 2.35 5.28 -26.08
N SER A 332 1.65 4.98 -24.99
CA SER A 332 2.24 5.04 -23.64
C SER A 332 3.26 3.92 -23.42
N ASN A 333 4.25 4.17 -22.56
CA ASN A 333 5.22 3.17 -22.14
C ASN A 333 4.94 2.77 -20.68
N PRO A 334 4.27 1.63 -20.43
CA PRO A 334 4.01 1.16 -19.08
C PRO A 334 5.28 1.02 -18.25
N TYR A 335 5.17 1.41 -16.99
CA TYR A 335 6.23 1.28 -16.02
C TYR A 335 5.65 0.97 -14.63
N SER A 336 6.52 0.61 -13.69
CA SER A 336 6.20 0.44 -12.27
C SER A 336 7.39 0.83 -11.41
N GLY A 337 7.11 1.15 -10.15
CA GLY A 337 8.11 1.12 -9.10
C GLY A 337 7.74 0.12 -8.00
N LEU A 338 8.74 -0.55 -7.46
CA LEU A 338 8.62 -1.34 -6.23
C LEU A 338 9.40 -0.66 -5.10
N TRP A 339 8.68 -0.15 -4.10
CA TRP A 339 9.31 0.52 -2.98
C TRP A 339 10.28 -0.39 -2.20
N ILE A 340 11.34 0.24 -1.69
CA ILE A 340 12.29 -0.30 -0.71
C ILE A 340 12.15 0.56 0.54
N GLY A 341 12.14 -0.06 1.72
CA GLY A 341 12.00 0.62 3.01
C GLY A 341 13.20 1.47 3.41
N THR A 342 14.28 1.45 2.63
CA THR A 342 15.46 2.31 2.82
C THR A 342 15.25 3.67 2.18
N ALA A 343 15.59 4.73 2.91
CA ALA A 343 15.54 6.10 2.41
C ALA A 343 16.47 6.32 1.20
N GLY A 344 16.02 7.13 0.25
CA GLY A 344 16.83 7.57 -0.88
C GLY A 344 17.81 8.66 -0.48
N LYS A 345 18.98 8.72 -1.14
CA LYS A 345 19.97 9.77 -0.90
C LYS A 345 19.38 11.16 -1.14
N THR A 346 19.53 12.05 -0.18
CA THR A 346 19.06 13.44 -0.23
C THR A 346 20.20 14.42 -0.53
N SER A 347 19.88 15.71 -0.67
CA SER A 347 20.88 16.77 -0.78
C SER A 347 21.71 16.89 0.50
N SER A 348 22.98 17.27 0.38
CA SER A 348 23.79 17.68 1.53
C SER A 348 23.37 19.04 2.10
N ASP A 349 22.65 19.83 1.31
CA ASP A 349 22.02 21.08 1.69
C ASP A 349 20.51 20.93 1.59
N LEU A 350 19.87 20.59 2.72
CA LEU A 350 18.42 20.42 2.82
C LEU A 350 17.68 21.74 3.03
N GLU A 351 18.38 22.83 3.33
CA GLU A 351 17.75 24.15 3.40
C GLU A 351 17.39 24.63 1.99
N THR A 352 18.34 24.49 1.06
CA THR A 352 18.13 24.83 -0.36
C THR A 352 17.37 23.75 -1.11
N TYR A 353 17.63 22.46 -0.83
CA TYR A 353 17.04 21.32 -1.54
C TYR A 353 16.36 20.34 -0.56
N PRO A 354 15.19 20.71 -0.02
CA PRO A 354 14.56 19.98 1.08
C PRO A 354 13.98 18.61 0.70
N ASP A 355 13.87 18.29 -0.59
CA ASP A 355 13.22 17.06 -1.06
C ASP A 355 13.85 15.79 -0.45
N LEU A 356 13.01 14.97 0.18
CA LEU A 356 13.30 13.66 0.74
C LEU A 356 12.76 12.57 -0.18
N TYR A 357 13.46 11.43 -0.21
CA TYR A 357 13.17 10.36 -1.17
C TYR A 357 13.04 9.01 -0.48
N GLY A 358 12.22 8.13 -1.07
CA GLY A 358 12.28 6.68 -0.87
C GLY A 358 13.11 6.04 -1.98
N GLN A 359 13.73 4.89 -1.72
CA GLN A 359 14.33 4.09 -2.79
C GLN A 359 13.30 3.14 -3.39
N TYR A 360 13.38 2.88 -4.68
CA TYR A 360 12.52 1.91 -5.34
C TYR A 360 13.26 1.20 -6.47
N MET A 361 12.74 0.04 -6.86
CA MET A 361 13.18 -0.66 -8.05
C MET A 361 12.31 -0.29 -9.25
N PHE A 362 12.93 0.21 -10.32
CA PHE A 362 12.21 0.69 -11.51
C PHE A 362 12.00 -0.42 -12.54
N ILE A 363 10.77 -0.63 -13.00
CA ILE A 363 10.40 -1.63 -14.01
C ILE A 363 9.81 -0.90 -15.22
N ILE A 364 10.37 -1.10 -16.41
CA ILE A 364 9.96 -0.43 -17.66
C ILE A 364 10.47 -1.24 -18.85
N ASN A 365 9.96 -1.03 -20.07
CA ASN A 365 10.62 -1.57 -21.25
C ASN A 365 11.86 -0.73 -21.62
N GLY A 366 13.02 -0.99 -21.00
CA GLY A 366 14.28 -0.38 -21.46
C GLY A 366 15.45 -0.49 -20.50
N LYS A 367 16.61 0.09 -20.86
CA LYS A 367 17.87 -0.03 -20.08
C LYS A 367 17.81 0.55 -18.65
N ARG A 368 16.71 1.19 -18.27
CA ARG A 368 16.44 1.66 -16.90
C ARG A 368 15.72 0.61 -16.04
N THR A 369 15.21 -0.47 -16.63
CA THR A 369 14.65 -1.61 -15.89
C THR A 369 15.69 -2.11 -14.90
N PHE A 370 15.19 -2.47 -13.73
CA PHE A 370 15.96 -3.00 -12.63
C PHE A 370 17.07 -2.08 -12.13
N LYS A 371 16.91 -0.77 -12.30
CA LYS A 371 17.75 0.23 -11.64
C LYS A 371 17.09 0.70 -10.36
N CYS A 372 17.82 0.55 -9.25
CA CYS A 372 17.48 1.24 -8.02
C CYS A 372 17.46 2.75 -8.32
N SER A 373 16.32 3.35 -8.05
CA SER A 373 16.00 4.74 -8.30
C SER A 373 15.45 5.34 -7.02
N LYS A 374 15.16 6.63 -7.05
CA LYS A 374 14.56 7.33 -5.93
C LYS A 374 13.45 8.22 -6.42
N ASP A 375 12.37 8.30 -5.66
CA ASP A 375 11.27 9.21 -5.92
C ASP A 375 10.78 9.79 -4.60
N ARG A 376 10.03 10.89 -4.69
CA ARG A 376 9.44 11.54 -3.53
C ARG A 376 8.59 10.53 -2.77
N ARG A 377 8.66 10.57 -1.44
CA ARG A 377 7.93 9.65 -0.56
C ARG A 377 6.41 9.76 -0.70
N SER A 378 5.94 10.89 -1.24
CA SER A 378 4.54 11.13 -1.58
C SER A 378 4.03 10.38 -2.80
N GLN A 379 4.90 9.86 -3.67
CA GLN A 379 4.49 9.05 -4.83
C GLN A 379 3.85 7.74 -4.35
N GLY A 380 2.81 7.29 -5.04
CA GLY A 380 2.25 5.95 -4.83
C GLY A 380 2.93 4.94 -5.75
N LEU A 381 3.63 3.96 -5.17
CA LEU A 381 4.23 2.82 -5.90
C LEU A 381 3.83 1.48 -5.26
N SER A 382 4.06 0.38 -5.98
CA SER A 382 3.77 -0.97 -5.49
C SER A 382 4.83 -1.46 -4.47
N LEU A 383 4.53 -2.57 -3.79
CA LEU A 383 5.42 -3.22 -2.83
C LEU A 383 5.49 -4.73 -3.07
N ARG A 384 6.64 -5.33 -2.78
CA ARG A 384 6.82 -6.79 -2.70
C ARG A 384 7.64 -7.13 -1.47
N CYS A 385 6.99 -7.80 -0.51
CA CYS A 385 7.60 -8.07 0.78
C CYS A 385 8.63 -9.21 0.71
N VAL A 386 9.52 -9.22 1.70
CA VAL A 386 10.48 -10.29 1.97
C VAL A 386 10.19 -10.93 3.33
N ALA A 387 10.63 -12.15 3.56
CA ALA A 387 10.59 -12.77 4.89
C ALA A 387 11.34 -11.90 5.91
N GLU A 388 10.81 -11.84 7.15
CA GLU A 388 11.33 -11.01 8.24
C GLU A 388 12.74 -11.37 8.71
#